data_AF-A0A2H6F7D8-F1
#
_entry.id   AF-A0A2H6F7D8-F1
#
_cell.length_a   1.000
_cell.length_b   1.000
_cell.length_c   1.000
_cell.angle_alpha   90.00
_cell.angle_beta   90.00
_cell.angle_gamma   90.00
#
_symmetry.space_group_name_H-M   'P 1'
#
loop_
_entity.id
_entity.type
_entity.pdbx_description
1 polymer ?
#
loop_
_entity_poly.entity_id
_entity_poly.type
_entity_poly.pdbx_seq_one_letter_code
_entity_poly.pdbx_strand_id
1 'polypeptide(L)'
;MRNIRRKQVEHNRKRKRLVCLTFGILLFIYFTLTIIIGENGLLRYLELKSTRDTLLTETKAIGKQNQDIKSQVEALKNEPDLVEEFARQYGLTREGELIFKFEDRQ
;
A
#
# COMPACT_ATOMS: atom_id res chain seq x y z
N MET A 1 -6.02 64.03 -44.01
CA MET A 1 -5.36 63.40 -42.83
C MET A 1 -6.31 62.52 -41.99
N ARG A 2 -7.12 61.61 -42.59
CA ARG A 2 -8.22 60.92 -41.86
C ARG A 2 -8.02 59.41 -41.61
N ASN A 3 -6.91 58.83 -42.06
CA ASN A 3 -6.74 57.36 -42.11
C ASN A 3 -5.74 56.77 -41.08
N ILE A 4 -5.00 57.61 -40.34
CA ILE A 4 -3.96 57.14 -39.42
C ILE A 4 -4.57 56.65 -38.09
N ARG A 5 -5.62 57.33 -37.60
CA ARG A 5 -6.30 56.97 -36.34
C ARG A 5 -6.99 55.61 -36.38
N ARG A 6 -7.58 55.22 -37.51
CA ARG A 6 -8.22 53.89 -37.67
C ARG A 6 -7.20 52.76 -37.58
N LYS A 7 -6.04 52.90 -38.24
CA LYS A 7 -4.94 51.92 -38.17
C LYS A 7 -4.38 51.76 -36.75
N GLN A 8 -4.25 52.84 -35.98
CA GLN A 8 -3.84 52.77 -34.58
C GLN A 8 -4.85 52.05 -33.67
N VAL A 9 -6.15 52.33 -33.85
CA VAL A 9 -7.21 51.66 -33.05
C VAL A 9 -7.26 50.16 -33.36
N GLU A 10 -7.10 49.76 -34.63
CA GLU A 10 -7.04 48.35 -35.00
C GLU A 10 -5.80 47.65 -34.44
N HIS A 11 -4.63 48.28 -34.48
CA HIS A 11 -3.41 47.71 -33.92
C HIS A 11 -3.53 47.51 -32.39
N ASN A 12 -4.09 48.49 -31.68
CA ASN A 12 -4.32 48.38 -30.24
C ASN A 12 -5.37 47.32 -29.90
N ARG A 13 -6.44 47.16 -30.69
CA ARG A 13 -7.42 46.07 -30.53
C ARG A 13 -6.79 44.70 -30.77
N LYS A 14 -5.99 44.54 -31.83
CA LYS A 14 -5.29 43.28 -32.13
C LYS A 14 -4.31 42.90 -31.02
N ARG A 15 -3.55 43.87 -30.50
CA ARG A 15 -2.59 43.66 -29.41
C ARG A 15 -3.29 43.29 -28.09
N LYS A 16 -4.40 43.96 -27.73
CA LYS A 16 -5.22 43.58 -26.57
C LYS A 16 -5.83 42.18 -26.71
N ARG A 17 -6.28 41.81 -27.91
CA ARG A 17 -6.83 40.48 -28.19
C ARG A 17 -5.78 39.38 -28.06
N LEU A 18 -4.57 39.63 -28.56
CA LEU A 18 -3.44 38.72 -28.40
C LEU A 18 -3.07 38.54 -26.93
N VAL A 19 -3.01 39.63 -26.16
CA VAL A 19 -2.72 39.56 -24.72
C VAL A 19 -3.80 38.78 -23.97
N CYS A 20 -5.09 39.01 -24.24
CA CYS A 20 -6.17 38.21 -23.63
C CYS A 20 -6.07 36.72 -24.02
N LEU A 21 -5.74 36.40 -25.28
CA LEU A 21 -5.56 35.03 -25.72
C LEU A 21 -4.39 34.35 -25.01
N THR A 22 -3.24 35.02 -24.91
CA THR A 22 -2.07 34.47 -24.22
C THR A 22 -2.33 34.24 -22.74
N PHE A 23 -3.03 35.17 -22.08
CA PHE A 23 -3.43 35.00 -20.68
C PHE A 23 -4.44 33.85 -20.51
N GLY A 24 -5.41 33.73 -21.43
CA GLY A 24 -6.37 32.63 -21.43
C GLY A 24 -5.71 31.26 -21.58
N ILE A 25 -4.74 31.14 -22.49
CA ILE A 25 -3.97 29.91 -22.69
C ILE A 25 -3.13 29.57 -21.44
N LEU A 26 -2.46 30.56 -20.85
CA LEU A 26 -1.68 30.37 -19.62
C LEU A 26 -2.55 29.89 -18.45
N LEU A 27 -3.72 30.50 -18.27
CA LEU A 27 -4.69 30.06 -17.26
C LEU A 27 -5.19 28.65 -17.53
N PHE A 28 -5.53 28.33 -18.77
CA PHE A 28 -5.98 26.99 -19.15
C PHE A 28 -4.91 25.93 -18.83
N ILE A 29 -3.65 26.18 -19.20
CA ILE A 29 -2.53 25.29 -18.88
C ILE A 29 -2.40 25.13 -17.36
N TYR A 30 -2.42 26.23 -16.61
CA TYR A 30 -2.34 26.20 -15.14
C TYR A 30 -3.44 25.34 -14.51
N PHE A 31 -4.70 25.52 -14.95
CA PHE A 31 -5.83 24.71 -14.47
C PHE A 31 -5.68 23.23 -14.86
N THR A 32 -5.29 22.93 -16.10
CA THR A 32 -5.10 21.53 -16.52
C THR A 32 -4.00 20.83 -15.72
N LEU A 33 -2.87 21.49 -15.49
CA LEU A 33 -1.79 20.95 -14.65
C LEU A 33 -2.26 20.74 -13.21
N THR A 34 -2.98 21.69 -12.64
CA THR A 34 -3.53 21.59 -11.28
C THR A 34 -4.55 20.45 -11.16
N ILE A 35 -5.35 20.19 -12.20
CA ILE A 35 -6.31 19.06 -12.20
C ILE A 35 -5.60 17.72 -12.35
N ILE A 36 -4.54 17.66 -13.16
CA ILE A 36 -3.80 16.42 -13.42
C ILE A 36 -2.88 16.05 -12.25
N ILE A 37 -2.21 17.05 -11.65
CA ILE A 37 -1.16 16.90 -10.63
C ILE A 37 -1.67 17.21 -9.21
N GLY A 38 -2.81 17.89 -9.08
CA GLY A 38 -3.38 18.25 -7.78
C GLY A 38 -3.80 17.04 -6.95
N GLU A 39 -4.10 17.28 -5.67
CA GLU A 39 -4.30 16.27 -4.62
C GLU A 39 -5.32 15.16 -4.96
N ASN A 40 -6.24 15.42 -5.88
CA ASN A 40 -7.27 14.48 -6.38
C ASN A 40 -7.06 14.05 -7.85
N GLY A 41 -5.87 14.23 -8.40
CA GLY A 41 -5.54 13.98 -9.80
C GLY A 41 -5.40 12.48 -10.15
N LEU A 42 -5.27 12.20 -11.45
CA LEU A 42 -5.16 10.84 -12.02
C LEU A 42 -4.01 10.02 -11.42
N LEU A 43 -2.91 10.68 -11.02
CA LEU A 43 -1.78 10.06 -10.34
C LEU A 43 -2.20 9.43 -9.01
N ARG A 44 -3.00 10.13 -8.20
CA ARG A 44 -3.50 9.63 -6.91
C ARG A 44 -4.41 8.43 -7.10
N TYR A 45 -5.21 8.42 -8.16
CA TYR A 45 -6.07 7.28 -8.49
C TYR A 45 -5.24 6.03 -8.87
N LEU A 46 -4.15 6.20 -9.62
CA LEU A 46 -3.24 5.11 -9.98
C LEU A 46 -2.48 4.58 -8.76
N GLU A 47 -1.97 5.47 -7.91
CA GLU A 47 -1.35 5.08 -6.63
C GLU A 47 -2.33 4.30 -5.75
N LEU A 48 -3.54 4.84 -5.56
CA LEU A 48 -4.55 4.22 -4.71
C LEU A 48 -5.00 2.85 -5.23
N LYS A 49 -5.08 2.70 -6.55
CA LYS A 49 -5.38 1.40 -7.19
C LYS A 49 -4.25 0.40 -6.92
N SER A 50 -2.99 0.82 -7.08
CA SER A 50 -1.83 -0.02 -6.78
C SER A 50 -1.80 -0.42 -5.30
N THR A 51 -2.03 0.51 -4.37
CA THR A 51 -2.05 0.21 -2.94
C THR A 51 -3.18 -0.76 -2.57
N ARG A 52 -4.36 -0.62 -3.19
CA ARG A 52 -5.46 -1.58 -2.98
C ARG A 52 -5.10 -2.98 -3.43
N ASP A 53 -4.49 -3.12 -4.61
CA ASP A 53 -4.12 -4.44 -5.13
C ASP A 53 -3.03 -5.08 -4.25
N THR A 54 -2.02 -4.32 -3.80
CA THR A 54 -1.00 -4.83 -2.88
C THR A 54 -1.60 -5.31 -1.55
N LEU A 55 -2.47 -4.51 -0.92
CA LEU A 55 -3.12 -4.89 0.33
C LEU A 55 -3.99 -6.15 0.18
N LEU A 56 -4.68 -6.31 -0.94
CA LEU A 56 -5.46 -7.51 -1.24
C LEU A 56 -4.56 -8.75 -1.41
N THR A 57 -3.41 -8.60 -2.05
CA THR A 57 -2.45 -9.69 -2.19
C THR A 57 -1.80 -10.08 -0.86
N GLU A 58 -1.44 -9.11 -0.02
CA GLU A 58 -0.89 -9.37 1.33
C GLU A 58 -1.92 -10.07 2.21
N THR A 59 -3.17 -9.61 2.20
CA THR A 59 -4.24 -10.23 3.00
C THR A 59 -4.47 -11.70 2.60
N LYS A 60 -4.42 -12.01 1.29
CA LYS A 60 -4.50 -13.39 0.80
C LYS A 60 -3.28 -14.23 1.18
N ALA A 61 -2.08 -13.65 1.10
CA ALA A 61 -0.84 -14.34 1.48
C ALA A 61 -0.83 -14.69 2.98
N ILE A 62 -1.19 -13.74 3.84
CA ILE A 62 -1.30 -13.92 5.29
C ILE A 62 -2.38 -14.94 5.63
N GLY A 63 -3.54 -14.88 4.97
CA GLY A 63 -4.61 -15.88 5.16
C GLY A 63 -4.15 -17.30 4.83
N LYS A 64 -3.39 -17.47 3.74
CA LYS A 64 -2.86 -18.77 3.33
C LYS A 64 -1.78 -19.27 4.30
N GLN A 65 -0.89 -18.39 4.77
CA GLN A 65 0.10 -18.73 5.79
C GLN A 65 -0.55 -19.14 7.12
N ASN A 66 -1.60 -18.44 7.55
CA ASN A 66 -2.33 -18.82 8.76
C ASN A 66 -3.00 -20.19 8.63
N GLN A 67 -3.58 -20.52 7.47
CA GLN A 67 -4.15 -21.86 7.25
C GLN A 67 -3.08 -22.95 7.26
N ASP A 68 -1.92 -22.69 6.64
CA ASP A 68 -0.81 -23.63 6.59
C ASP A 68 -0.23 -23.88 7.99
N ILE A 69 0.07 -22.82 8.75
CA ILE A 69 0.53 -22.92 10.14
C ILE A 69 -0.49 -23.63 11.01
N LYS A 70 -1.79 -23.34 10.85
CA LYS A 70 -2.84 -24.00 11.62
C LYS A 70 -2.93 -25.49 11.31
N SER A 71 -2.78 -25.88 10.04
CA SER A 71 -2.72 -27.29 9.63
C SER A 71 -1.48 -27.99 10.20
N GLN A 72 -0.33 -27.32 10.24
CA GLN A 72 0.88 -27.85 10.86
C GLN A 72 0.70 -28.03 12.37
N VAL A 73 0.10 -27.07 13.06
CA VAL A 73 -0.22 -27.18 14.49
C VAL A 73 -1.21 -28.30 14.77
N GLU A 74 -2.25 -28.47 13.94
CA GLU A 74 -3.17 -29.60 14.09
C GLU A 74 -2.49 -30.95 13.86
N ALA A 75 -1.59 -31.06 12.87
CA ALA A 75 -0.79 -32.27 12.67
C ALA A 75 0.12 -32.57 13.88
N LEU A 76 0.83 -31.56 14.39
CA LEU A 76 1.71 -31.68 15.56
C LEU A 76 0.95 -31.97 16.86
N LYS A 77 -0.26 -31.43 17.01
CA LYS A 77 -1.08 -31.60 18.23
C LYS A 77 -1.75 -32.97 18.31
N ASN A 78 -1.97 -33.63 17.18
CA ASN A 78 -2.62 -34.93 17.11
C ASN A 78 -1.66 -36.11 17.38
N GLU A 79 -0.36 -35.84 17.57
CA GLU A 79 0.61 -36.85 18.00
C GLU A 79 0.85 -36.74 19.51
N PRO A 80 0.12 -37.51 20.35
CA PRO A 80 0.27 -37.45 21.80
C PRO A 80 1.70 -37.81 22.26
N ASP A 81 2.42 -38.60 21.48
CA ASP A 81 3.79 -39.03 21.77
C ASP A 81 4.79 -37.86 21.67
N LEU A 82 4.63 -36.94 20.72
CA LEU A 82 5.46 -35.74 20.60
C LEU A 82 5.22 -34.76 21.76
N VAL A 83 3.98 -34.66 22.23
CA VAL A 83 3.62 -33.83 23.38
C VAL A 83 4.23 -34.40 24.66
N GLU A 84 4.22 -35.73 24.81
CA GLU A 84 4.85 -36.44 25.93
C GLU A 84 6.38 -36.30 25.92
N GLU A 85 7.00 -36.40 24.74
CA GLU A 85 8.44 -36.19 24.57
C GLU A 85 8.86 -34.76 24.93
N PHE A 86 8.13 -33.75 24.44
CA PHE A 86 8.37 -32.35 24.80
C PHE A 86 8.15 -32.11 26.30
N ALA A 87 7.08 -32.66 26.88
CA ALA A 87 6.82 -32.55 28.31
C ALA A 87 7.98 -33.12 29.14
N ARG A 88 8.50 -34.30 28.76
CA ARG A 88 9.65 -34.94 29.42
C ARG A 88 10.93 -34.11 29.30
N GLN A 89 11.17 -33.46 28.16
CA GLN A 89 12.33 -32.58 27.98
C GLN A 89 12.27 -31.34 28.89
N TYR A 90 11.07 -30.84 29.17
CA TYR A 90 10.82 -29.77 30.15
C TYR A 90 10.75 -30.28 31.61
N GLY A 91 10.97 -31.58 31.85
CA GLY A 91 10.92 -32.18 33.18
C GLY A 91 9.50 -32.34 33.75
N LEU A 92 8.47 -32.22 32.91
CA LEU A 92 7.08 -32.46 33.26
C LEU A 92 6.79 -33.97 33.13
N THR A 93 6.06 -34.52 34.10
CA THR A 93 5.67 -35.93 34.15
C THR A 93 4.18 -36.08 34.41
N ARG A 94 3.63 -37.27 34.15
CA ARG A 94 2.23 -37.57 34.48
C ARG A 94 2.05 -37.63 36.00
N GLU A 95 0.86 -37.28 36.47
CA GLU A 95 0.49 -37.48 37.87
C GLU A 95 0.62 -38.98 38.24
N GLY A 96 1.46 -39.29 39.22
CA GLY A 96 1.71 -40.64 39.71
C GLY A 96 2.85 -41.43 39.05
N GLU A 97 3.61 -40.83 38.12
CA GLU A 97 4.74 -41.48 37.44
C GLU A 97 6.01 -41.52 38.34
N LEU A 98 6.64 -42.69 38.48
CA LEU A 98 7.86 -42.90 39.27
C LEU A 98 9.12 -42.51 38.46
N ILE A 99 9.84 -41.48 38.91
CA ILE A 99 11.08 -41.01 38.26
C ILE A 99 12.29 -41.68 38.94
N PHE A 100 13.10 -42.39 38.15
CA PHE A 100 14.40 -42.90 38.59
C PHE A 100 15.48 -41.88 38.25
N LYS A 101 15.96 -41.14 39.26
CA LYS A 101 17.16 -40.29 39.13
C LYS A 101 18.38 -41.14 39.46
N PHE A 102 19.25 -41.34 38.47
CA PHE A 102 20.55 -41.95 38.69
C PHE A 102 21.53 -40.84 39.08
N GLU A 103 22.04 -40.88 40.30
CA GLU A 103 23.21 -40.07 40.66
C GLU A 103 24.43 -40.70 40.00
N ASP A 104 25.08 -39.93 39.13
CA ASP A 104 26.41 -40.29 38.63
C ASP A 104 27.36 -40.32 39.83
N ARG A 105 27.66 -41.54 40.27
CA ARG A 105 28.62 -41.80 41.33
C ARG A 105 30.01 -41.55 40.74
N GLN A 106 30.52 -40.32 40.89
CA GLN A 106 31.96 -40.06 40.78
C GLN A 106 32.69 -40.58 42.02
#